data_AF-A0A392SRX8-F1
#
_entry.id   AF-A0A392SRX8-F1
#
_cell.length_a   1.000
_cell.length_b   1.000
_cell.length_c   1.000
_cell.angle_alpha   90.00
_cell.angle_beta   90.00
_cell.angle_gamma   90.00
#
_symmetry.space_group_name_H-M   'P 1'
#
loop_
_entity.id
_entity.type
_entity.pdbx_description
1 polymer ?
#
loop_
_entity_poly.entity_id
_entity_poly.type
_entity_poly.pdbx_seq_one_letter_code
_entity_poly.pdbx_strand_id
1 'polypeptide(L)'
;MGMTVTQYKTAYRMDWELPTFASRLMNAVHDYRAQHPIPSYYQQYPQVADLEAHFQRQTMILVEHQTHIRGMWDQEFDRANPEQDQEAQV
;
A
#
# COMPACT_ATOMS: atom_id res chain seq x y z
N MET A 1 -10.58 -9.53 -7.95
CA MET A 1 -10.85 -8.14 -7.49
C MET A 1 -10.74 -7.07 -8.60
N GLY A 2 -10.12 -7.32 -9.76
CA GLY A 2 -9.98 -6.30 -10.81
C GLY A 2 -11.28 -5.87 -11.51
N MET A 3 -12.26 -6.77 -11.67
CA MET A 3 -13.52 -6.44 -12.36
C MET A 3 -14.46 -5.54 -11.55
N THR A 4 -14.48 -5.66 -10.22
CA THR A 4 -15.38 -4.89 -9.34
C THR A 4 -14.94 -3.43 -9.21
N VAL A 5 -13.62 -3.17 -9.18
CA VAL A 5 -13.07 -1.79 -9.15
C VAL A 5 -13.34 -1.06 -10.46
N THR A 6 -13.22 -1.74 -11.60
CA THR A 6 -13.52 -1.17 -12.92
C THR A 6 -15.00 -0.81 -13.07
N GLN A 7 -15.91 -1.69 -12.61
CA GLN A 7 -17.36 -1.43 -12.67
C GLN A 7 -17.79 -0.25 -11.79
N TYR A 8 -17.27 -0.16 -10.56
CA TYR A 8 -17.51 0.98 -9.67
C TYR A 8 -17.05 2.31 -10.31
N LYS A 9 -15.83 2.31 -10.87
CA LYS A 9 -15.23 3.50 -11.50
C LYS A 9 -16.00 3.96 -12.74
N THR A 10 -16.53 3.03 -13.53
CA THR A 10 -17.37 3.37 -14.69
C THR A 10 -18.74 3.88 -14.28
N ALA A 11 -19.42 3.22 -13.32
CA ALA A 11 -20.72 3.65 -12.83
C ALA A 11 -20.70 5.07 -12.23
N TYR A 12 -19.68 5.36 -11.41
CA TYR A 12 -19.49 6.69 -10.83
C TYR A 12 -19.19 7.79 -11.86
N ARG A 13 -18.41 7.48 -12.91
CA ARG A 13 -18.05 8.46 -13.97
C ARG A 13 -19.19 8.76 -14.94
N MET A 14 -20.11 7.82 -15.11
CA MET A 14 -21.25 7.95 -16.02
C MET A 14 -22.55 8.34 -15.30
N ASP A 15 -22.49 8.58 -13.98
CA ASP A 15 -23.66 8.85 -13.12
C ASP A 15 -24.75 7.76 -13.23
N TRP A 16 -24.30 6.51 -13.36
CA TRP A 16 -25.18 5.33 -13.42
C TRP A 16 -25.42 4.76 -12.02
N GLU A 17 -26.48 3.95 -11.89
CA GLU A 17 -26.74 3.24 -10.65
C GLU A 17 -25.51 2.43 -10.21
N LEU A 18 -25.07 2.66 -8.98
CA LEU A 18 -23.96 1.94 -8.41
C LEU A 18 -24.32 0.45 -8.30
N PRO A 19 -23.38 -0.46 -8.59
CA PRO A 19 -23.66 -1.89 -8.45
C PRO A 19 -24.10 -2.20 -7.02
N THR A 20 -25.02 -3.17 -6.84
CA THR A 20 -25.60 -3.52 -5.53
C THR A 20 -24.55 -3.83 -4.44
N PHE A 21 -23.36 -4.30 -4.84
CA PHE A 21 -22.27 -4.54 -3.90
C PHE A 21 -21.66 -3.26 -3.31
N ALA A 22 -21.76 -2.13 -4.00
CA ALA A 22 -21.20 -0.85 -3.55
C ALA A 22 -21.90 -0.38 -2.27
N SER A 23 -23.22 -0.48 -2.20
CA SER A 23 -23.97 -0.16 -0.98
C SER A 23 -23.62 -1.10 0.17
N ARG A 24 -23.46 -2.40 -0.09
CA ARG A 24 -23.02 -3.37 0.94
C ARG A 24 -21.60 -3.11 1.43
N LEU A 25 -20.68 -2.77 0.53
CA LEU A 25 -19.30 -2.45 0.87
C LEU A 25 -19.22 -1.14 1.67
N MET A 26 -19.94 -0.10 1.25
CA MET A 26 -19.99 1.17 1.97
C MET A 26 -20.61 1.00 3.35
N ASN A 27 -21.69 0.23 3.48
CA ASN A 27 -22.29 -0.10 4.77
C ASN A 27 -21.31 -0.90 5.65
N ALA A 28 -20.64 -1.92 5.12
CA ALA A 28 -19.64 -2.68 5.87
C ALA A 28 -18.47 -1.80 6.35
N VAL A 29 -18.00 -0.87 5.52
CA VAL A 29 -16.98 0.11 5.91
C VAL A 29 -17.49 1.06 6.98
N HIS A 30 -18.75 1.50 6.88
CA HIS A 30 -19.39 2.37 7.86
C HIS A 30 -19.57 1.65 9.21
N ASP A 31 -20.13 0.44 9.20
CA ASP A 31 -20.33 -0.41 10.38
C ASP A 31 -19.00 -0.71 11.06
N TYR A 32 -17.96 -1.02 10.28
CA TYR A 32 -16.61 -1.24 10.80
C TYR A 32 -16.06 0.01 11.49
N ARG A 33 -16.18 1.19 10.87
CA ARG A 33 -15.72 2.48 11.45
C ARG A 33 -16.54 2.89 12.67
N ALA A 34 -17.82 2.54 12.73
CA ALA A 34 -18.67 2.78 13.90
C ALA A 34 -18.25 1.91 15.09
N GLN A 35 -17.89 0.64 14.82
CA GLN A 35 -17.40 -0.29 15.84
C GLN A 35 -15.94 -0.03 16.25
N HIS A 36 -15.14 0.54 15.34
CA HIS A 36 -13.72 0.84 15.55
C HIS A 36 -13.47 2.33 15.26
N PRO A 37 -13.86 3.22 16.18
CA PRO A 37 -13.61 4.65 16.00
C PRO A 37 -12.12 4.89 15.79
N ILE A 38 -11.76 5.44 14.64
CA ILE A 38 -10.39 5.86 14.37
C ILE A 38 -10.19 7.18 15.11
N PRO A 39 -9.23 7.28 16.06
CA PRO A 39 -9.01 8.53 16.76
C PRO A 39 -8.59 9.63 15.78
N SER A 40 -8.93 10.88 16.05
CA SER A 40 -8.44 12.01 15.25
C SER A 40 -6.91 12.13 15.33
N TYR A 41 -6.28 12.80 14.36
CA TYR A 41 -4.82 12.99 14.39
C TYR A 41 -4.32 13.70 15.65
N TYR A 42 -5.09 14.65 16.20
CA TYR A 42 -4.76 15.30 17.48
C TYR A 42 -4.84 14.35 18.68
N GLN A 43 -5.70 13.33 18.62
CA GLN A 43 -5.78 12.29 19.65
C GLN A 43 -4.68 11.24 19.51
N GLN A 44 -4.28 10.92 18.27
CA GLN A 44 -3.21 9.95 18.00
C GLN A 44 -1.81 10.55 18.24
N TYR A 45 -1.64 11.84 17.99
CA TYR A 45 -0.37 12.56 18.10
C TYR A 45 -0.59 13.85 18.89
N PRO A 46 -0.62 13.77 20.24
CA PRO A 46 -0.88 14.91 21.11
C PRO A 46 0.15 16.04 20.95
N GLN A 47 1.38 15.70 20.55
CA GLN A 47 2.45 16.64 20.28
C GLN A 47 2.96 16.50 18.84
N VAL A 48 3.47 17.59 18.28
CA VAL A 48 4.09 17.58 16.94
C VAL A 48 5.25 16.58 16.87
N ALA A 49 6.02 16.44 17.96
CA ALA A 49 7.09 15.46 18.07
C ALA A 49 6.60 14.01 17.93
N ASP A 50 5.38 13.69 18.39
CA ASP A 50 4.80 12.34 18.25
C ASP A 50 4.49 12.03 16.77
N LEU A 51 4.00 13.05 16.05
CA LEU A 51 3.70 12.96 14.61
C LEU A 51 5.00 12.84 13.79
N GLU A 52 6.03 13.62 14.12
CA GLU A 52 7.35 13.50 13.50
C GLU A 52 7.96 12.12 13.74
N ALA A 53 7.91 11.62 14.97
CA ALA A 53 8.40 10.29 15.31
C ALA A 53 7.63 9.18 14.55
N HIS A 54 6.33 9.36 14.33
CA HIS A 54 5.55 8.46 13.49
C HIS A 54 6.07 8.45 12.04
N PHE A 55 6.27 9.61 11.43
CA PHE A 55 6.79 9.70 10.07
C PHE A 55 8.19 9.11 9.96
N GLN A 56 9.07 9.36 10.93
CA GLN A 56 10.40 8.76 10.96
C GLN A 56 10.33 7.22 10.95
N ARG A 57 9.45 6.62 11.78
CA ARG A 57 9.23 5.17 11.75
C ARG A 57 8.70 4.67 10.41
N GLN A 58 7.77 5.40 9.80
CA GLN A 58 7.25 5.05 8.47
C GLN A 58 8.32 5.11 7.39
N THR A 59 9.16 6.14 7.41
CA THR A 59 10.30 6.26 6.49
C THR A 59 11.29 5.12 6.66
N MET A 60 11.62 4.74 7.91
CA MET A 60 12.51 3.63 8.20
C MET A 60 11.97 2.32 7.61
N ILE A 61 10.72 1.98 7.92
CA ILE A 61 10.07 0.75 7.41
C ILE A 61 10.02 0.75 5.88
N LEU A 62 9.72 1.90 5.26
CA LEU A 62 9.71 2.03 3.80
C LEU A 62 11.09 1.74 3.20
N VAL A 63 12.15 2.33 3.77
CA VAL A 63 13.52 2.12 3.31
C VAL A 63 13.93 0.66 3.50
N GLU A 64 13.67 0.07 4.67
CA GLU A 64 13.95 -1.35 4.94
C GLU A 64 13.28 -2.27 3.92
N HIS A 65 12.00 -2.01 3.62
CA HIS A 65 11.26 -2.79 2.64
C HIS A 65 11.85 -2.63 1.23
N GLN A 66 12.16 -1.40 0.81
CA GLN A 66 12.78 -1.14 -0.49
C GLN A 66 14.13 -1.85 -0.62
N THR A 67 14.98 -1.76 0.41
CA THR A 67 16.26 -2.47 0.46
C THR A 67 16.08 -3.97 0.35
N HIS A 68 15.11 -4.54 1.05
CA HIS A 68 14.83 -5.97 1.01
C HIS A 68 14.37 -6.43 -0.38
N ILE A 69 13.39 -5.75 -0.97
CA ILE A 69 12.90 -6.07 -2.34
C ILE A 69 14.04 -5.94 -3.36
N ARG A 70 14.86 -4.88 -3.25
CA ARG A 70 15.98 -4.68 -4.15
C ARG A 70 17.00 -5.80 -4.03
N GLY A 71 17.37 -6.18 -2.81
CA GLY A 71 18.33 -7.27 -2.57
C GLY A 71 17.83 -8.61 -3.09
N MET A 72 16.54 -8.93 -2.94
CA MET A 72 15.95 -10.13 -3.54
C MET A 72 16.03 -10.09 -5.07
N TRP A 73 15.70 -8.95 -5.67
CA TRP A 73 15.75 -8.79 -7.13
C TRP A 73 17.18 -8.92 -7.67
N ASP A 74 18.17 -8.29 -7.03
CA ASP A 74 19.58 -8.40 -7.42
C ASP A 74 20.06 -9.87 -7.32
N GLN A 75 19.69 -10.58 -6.26
CA GLN A 75 20.01 -12.01 -6.10
C GLN A 75 19.39 -12.88 -7.21
N GLU A 76 18.14 -12.63 -7.58
CA GLU A 76 17.46 -13.34 -8.67
C GLU A 76 18.11 -13.04 -10.02
N PHE A 77 18.51 -11.79 -10.24
CA PHE A 77 19.20 -11.36 -11.44
C PHE A 77 20.57 -12.03 -11.59
N ASP A 78 21.39 -12.04 -10.54
CA ASP A 78 22.71 -12.67 -10.56
C ASP A 78 22.61 -14.18 -10.81
N ARG A 79 21.64 -14.85 -10.17
CA ARG A 79 21.37 -16.28 -10.41
C ARG A 79 20.97 -16.56 -11.86
N ALA A 80 20.26 -15.64 -12.50
CA ALA A 80 19.82 -15.77 -13.88
C ALA A 80 20.92 -15.43 -14.91
N ASN A 81 21.97 -14.70 -14.51
CA ASN A 81 23.03 -14.22 -15.41
C ASN A 81 24.46 -14.58 -14.91
N PRO A 82 24.78 -15.87 -14.72
CA PRO A 82 26.05 -16.30 -14.11
C PRO A 82 27.31 -16.09 -15.00
N GLU A 83 27.17 -15.79 -16.29
CA GLU A 83 28.30 -15.73 -17.24
C GLU A 83 29.01 -14.36 -17.30
N GLN A 84 28.46 -13.31 -16.67
CA GLN A 84 29.06 -11.96 -16.73
C GLN A 84 30.32 -11.76 -15.86
N ASP A 85 30.62 -12.70 -14.95
CA ASP A 85 31.82 -12.63 -14.10
C ASP A 85 33.08 -13.28 -14.71
N GLN A 86 32.94 -14.05 -15.80
CA GLN A 86 34.08 -14.71 -16.47
C GLN A 86 34.71 -13.84 -17.58
N GLU A 87 33.95 -12.95 -18.22
CA GLU A 87 34.48 -12.07 -19.28
C GLU A 87 35.29 -10.87 -18.76
N ALA A 88 35.24 -10.58 -17.45
CA ALA A 88 36.03 -9.53 -16.83
C ALA A 88 37.46 -9.95 -16.42
N GLN A 89 37.84 -11.22 -16.64
CA GLN A 89 39.12 -11.80 -16.22
C GLN A 89 39.99 -12.37 -17.36
N VAL A 90 39.72 -12.01 -18.62
CA VAL A 90 40.54 -12.39 -19.80
C VAL A 90 41.21 -11.17 -20.43
#